data_AF-A0A843L409-F1
#
_entry.id   AF-A0A843L409-F1
#
_cell.length_a   1.000
_cell.length_b   1.000
_cell.length_c   1.000
_cell.angle_alpha   90.00
_cell.angle_beta   90.00
_cell.angle_gamma   90.00
#
_symmetry.space_group_name_H-M   'P 1'
#
loop_
_entity.id
_entity.type
_entity.pdbx_description
1 polymer ?
#
loop_
_entity_poly.entity_id
_entity_poly.type
_entity_poly.pdbx_seq_one_letter_code
_entity_poly.pdbx_strand_id
1 'polypeptide(L)'
;MHVASGTKLFGFGILTWLLPFLVSVPFYSPEGEPLYDIFLIKSVLLVFSAALGTALILVYFRGVRARYIREGALLGGVWLAINWALDVAVLLPLSGMDIGAYMGEIGLRYLMIPIIAVGIGYAAEQAVRGRG
;
A
#
# COMPACT_ATOMS: atom_id res chain seq x y z
N MET A 1 -0.95 4.73 -25.66
CA MET A 1 -0.77 4.05 -24.36
C MET A 1 -1.91 4.51 -23.46
N HIS A 2 -2.86 3.65 -23.09
CA HIS A 2 -3.89 4.03 -22.12
C HIS A 2 -3.32 3.76 -20.73
N VAL A 3 -2.58 4.73 -20.20
CA VAL A 3 -2.20 4.73 -18.78
C VAL A 3 -3.51 4.82 -18.01
N ALA A 4 -3.77 3.89 -17.09
CA ALA A 4 -4.91 4.04 -16.18
C ALA A 4 -4.77 5.40 -15.47
N SER A 5 -5.88 6.14 -15.36
CA SER A 5 -5.90 7.56 -14.98
C SER A 5 -4.87 7.92 -13.90
N GLY A 6 -3.97 8.86 -14.18
CA GLY A 6 -2.93 9.31 -13.25
C GLY A 6 -3.51 9.73 -11.89
N THR A 7 -4.73 10.26 -11.88
CA THR A 7 -5.48 10.55 -10.65
C THR A 7 -5.67 9.31 -9.77
N LYS A 8 -5.99 8.15 -10.36
CA LYS A 8 -6.09 6.88 -9.60
C LYS A 8 -4.73 6.40 -9.15
N LEU A 9 -3.69 6.56 -9.98
CA LEU A 9 -2.33 6.15 -9.62
C LEU A 9 -1.84 6.88 -8.36
N PHE A 10 -1.91 8.21 -8.31
CA PHE A 10 -1.44 8.95 -7.14
C PHE A 10 -2.46 8.94 -6.00
N GLY A 11 -3.74 9.16 -6.30
CA GLY A 11 -4.79 9.24 -5.29
C GLY A 11 -4.93 7.96 -4.49
N PHE A 12 -4.92 6.79 -5.14
CA PHE A 12 -4.99 5.52 -4.41
C PHE A 12 -3.73 5.23 -3.62
N GLY A 13 -2.55 5.62 -4.12
CA GLY A 13 -1.30 5.50 -3.36
C GLY A 13 -1.28 6.35 -2.08
N ILE A 14 -1.93 7.52 -2.10
CA ILE A 14 -2.13 8.32 -0.89
C ILE A 14 -3.15 7.65 0.03
N LEU A 15 -4.25 7.09 -0.51
CA LEU A 15 -5.26 6.40 0.28
C LEU A 15 -4.72 5.15 0.99
N THR A 16 -3.77 4.42 0.40
CA THR A 16 -3.14 3.26 1.05
C THR A 16 -2.30 3.63 2.27
N TRP A 17 -1.88 4.89 2.39
CA TRP A 17 -1.20 5.40 3.57
C TRP A 17 -2.20 6.05 4.56
N LEU A 18 -3.04 6.95 4.03
CA LEU A 18 -3.93 7.80 4.82
C LEU A 18 -4.97 6.98 5.58
N LEU A 19 -5.58 5.98 4.95
CA LEU A 19 -6.65 5.22 5.60
C LEU A 19 -6.12 4.35 6.75
N PRO A 20 -5.04 3.55 6.61
CA PRO A 20 -4.46 2.85 7.76
C PRO A 20 -4.00 3.80 8.87
N PHE A 21 -3.43 4.96 8.53
CA PHE A 21 -3.06 5.98 9.52
C PHE A 21 -4.28 6.47 10.32
N LEU A 22 -5.36 6.88 9.63
CA LEU A 22 -6.60 7.31 10.28
C LEU A 22 -7.25 6.20 11.11
N VAL A 23 -7.21 4.96 10.62
CA VAL A 23 -7.70 3.78 11.37
C VAL A 23 -6.83 3.50 12.60
N SER A 24 -5.56 3.89 12.60
CA SER A 24 -4.70 3.71 13.77
C SER A 24 -5.00 4.68 14.91
N VAL A 25 -5.48 5.90 14.63
CA VAL A 25 -5.67 6.96 15.63
C VAL A 25 -6.49 6.49 16.85
N PRO A 26 -7.63 5.79 16.69
CA PRO A 26 -8.42 5.32 17.84
C PRO A 26 -7.73 4.24 18.70
N PHE A 27 -6.60 3.68 18.25
CA PHE A 27 -5.83 2.70 19.02
C PHE A 27 -4.77 3.33 19.93
N TYR A 28 -4.64 4.66 19.93
CA TYR A 28 -3.69 5.40 20.77
C TYR A 28 -4.40 6.42 21.65
N SER A 29 -3.81 6.71 22.81
CA SER A 29 -4.25 7.79 23.69
C SER A 29 -3.92 9.17 23.09
N PRO A 30 -4.49 10.27 23.60
CA PRO A 30 -4.11 11.62 23.19
C PRO A 30 -2.62 11.93 23.39
N GLU A 31 -1.97 11.25 24.34
CA GLU A 31 -0.53 11.35 24.64
C GLU A 31 0.33 10.50 23.70
N GLY A 32 -0.27 9.68 22.84
CA GLY A 32 0.42 8.82 21.88
C GLY A 32 0.73 7.42 22.38
N GLU A 33 0.21 7.03 23.55
CA GLU A 33 0.43 5.70 24.12
C GLU A 33 -0.54 4.66 23.54
N PRO A 34 -0.09 3.44 23.20
CA PRO A 34 -0.96 2.42 22.64
C PRO A 34 -1.99 1.95 23.69
N LEU A 35 -3.27 1.95 23.31
CA LEU A 35 -4.38 1.50 24.17
C LEU A 35 -4.51 -0.03 24.25
N TYR A 36 -3.87 -0.74 23.33
CA TYR A 36 -3.85 -2.19 23.21
C TYR A 36 -2.43 -2.69 23.00
N ASP A 37 -2.24 -4.01 23.05
CA ASP A 37 -0.96 -4.63 22.68
C ASP A 37 -0.49 -4.16 21.28
N ILE A 38 0.76 -3.71 21.20
CA ILE A 38 1.31 -3.10 19.99
C ILE A 38 1.37 -4.09 18.82
N PHE A 39 1.57 -5.39 19.08
CA PHE A 39 1.58 -6.41 18.03
C PHE A 39 0.18 -6.67 17.50
N LEU A 40 -0.84 -6.61 18.36
CA LEU A 40 -2.23 -6.67 17.94
C LEU A 40 -2.60 -5.50 17.03
N ILE A 41 -2.29 -4.26 17.43
CA ILE A 41 -2.54 -3.04 16.63
C ILE A 41 -1.87 -3.18 15.26
N LYS A 42 -0.57 -3.52 15.25
CA LYS A 42 0.21 -3.73 14.02
C LYS A 42 -0.38 -4.80 13.12
N SER A 43 -0.91 -5.89 13.67
CA SER A 43 -1.52 -6.98 12.91
C SER A 43 -2.85 -6.57 12.29
N VAL A 44 -3.71 -5.87 13.03
CA VAL A 44 -4.97 -5.34 12.52
C VAL A 44 -4.72 -4.37 11.36
N LEU A 45 -3.79 -3.43 11.54
CA LEU A 45 -3.43 -2.46 10.50
C LEU A 45 -2.82 -3.13 9.27
N LEU A 46 -2.01 -4.18 9.45
CA LEU A 46 -1.45 -4.94 8.34
C LEU A 46 -2.53 -5.62 7.50
N VAL A 47 -3.47 -6.32 8.15
CA VAL A 47 -4.59 -6.99 7.47
C VAL A 47 -5.48 -5.97 6.76
N PHE A 48 -5.83 -4.87 7.44
CA PHE A 48 -6.61 -3.79 6.84
C PHE A 48 -5.91 -3.21 5.60
N SER A 49 -4.61 -2.91 5.71
CA SER A 49 -3.80 -2.35 4.61
C SER A 49 -3.69 -3.32 3.44
N ALA A 50 -3.52 -4.62 3.69
CA ALA A 50 -3.48 -5.63 2.65
C ALA A 50 -4.82 -5.74 1.90
N ALA A 51 -5.94 -5.74 2.63
CA ALA A 51 -7.28 -5.78 2.05
C ALA A 51 -7.58 -4.52 1.23
N LEU A 52 -7.32 -3.33 1.80
CA LEU A 52 -7.50 -2.04 1.14
C LEU A 52 -6.63 -1.94 -0.12
N GLY A 53 -5.33 -2.21 0.01
CA GLY A 53 -4.38 -2.16 -1.10
C GLY A 53 -4.80 -3.08 -2.24
N THR A 54 -5.17 -4.32 -1.92
CA THR A 54 -5.68 -5.28 -2.91
C THR A 54 -6.94 -4.76 -3.61
N ALA A 55 -7.92 -4.24 -2.85
CA ALA A 55 -9.14 -3.69 -3.43
C ALA A 55 -8.88 -2.51 -4.38
N LEU A 56 -8.01 -1.57 -3.99
CA LEU A 56 -7.65 -0.42 -4.82
C LEU A 56 -6.87 -0.84 -6.07
N ILE A 57 -5.97 -1.82 -5.96
CA ILE A 57 -5.25 -2.40 -7.11
C ILE A 57 -6.27 -3.00 -8.09
N LEU A 58 -7.22 -3.82 -7.61
CA LEU A 58 -8.25 -4.40 -8.47
C LEU A 58 -9.08 -3.32 -9.17
N VAL A 59 -9.45 -2.25 -8.47
CA VAL A 59 -10.18 -1.10 -9.06
C VAL A 59 -9.34 -0.38 -10.13
N TYR A 60 -8.04 -0.21 -9.92
CA TYR A 60 -7.12 0.35 -10.92
C TYR A 60 -7.06 -0.55 -12.16
N PHE A 61 -6.90 -1.87 -11.97
CA PHE A 61 -6.79 -2.84 -13.05
C PHE A 61 -8.06 -2.97 -13.91
N ARG A 62 -9.24 -2.54 -13.44
CA ARG A 62 -10.45 -2.43 -14.30
C ARG A 62 -10.24 -1.51 -15.51
N GLY A 63 -9.30 -0.57 -15.44
CA GLY A 63 -8.95 0.33 -16.54
C GLY A 63 -7.80 -0.18 -17.43
N VAL A 64 -7.10 -1.24 -17.03
CA VAL A 64 -5.92 -1.75 -17.73
C VAL A 64 -6.34 -2.73 -18.82
N ARG A 65 -5.86 -2.52 -20.05
CA ARG A 65 -6.24 -3.31 -21.23
C ARG A 65 -5.12 -4.17 -21.80
N ALA A 66 -3.86 -3.89 -21.44
CA ALA A 66 -2.69 -4.59 -21.94
C ALA A 66 -1.50 -4.34 -21.01
N ARG A 67 -0.41 -5.11 -21.20
CA ARG A 67 0.85 -4.96 -20.46
C ARG A 67 0.65 -5.03 -18.93
N TYR A 68 -0.19 -5.95 -18.48
CA TYR A 68 -0.67 -6.05 -17.10
C TYR A 68 0.47 -6.13 -16.07
N ILE A 69 1.52 -6.92 -16.33
CA ILE A 69 2.69 -7.00 -15.44
C ILE A 69 3.40 -5.64 -15.31
N ARG A 70 3.61 -4.95 -16.45
CA ARG A 70 4.27 -3.63 -16.47
C ARG A 70 3.44 -2.58 -15.71
N GLU A 71 2.13 -2.57 -15.91
CA GLU A 71 1.23 -1.66 -15.19
C GLU A 71 1.18 -1.98 -13.69
N GLY A 72 1.22 -3.27 -13.32
CA GLY A 72 1.34 -3.70 -11.92
C GLY A 72 2.64 -3.26 -11.26
N ALA A 73 3.78 -3.42 -11.96
CA ALA A 73 5.08 -2.97 -11.47
C ALA A 73 5.17 -1.44 -11.31
N LEU A 74 4.64 -0.69 -12.28
CA LEU A 74 4.58 0.78 -12.22
C LEU A 74 3.73 1.23 -11.03
N LEU A 75 2.51 0.69 -10.89
CA LEU A 75 1.64 1.01 -9.77
C LEU A 75 2.30 0.68 -8.44
N GLY A 76 2.83 -0.54 -8.33
CA GLY A 76 3.47 -1.04 -7.12
C GLY A 76 4.64 -0.17 -6.66
N GLY A 77 5.52 0.20 -7.59
CA GLY A 77 6.66 1.08 -7.31
C GLY A 77 6.25 2.50 -6.91
N VAL A 78 5.26 3.08 -7.59
CA VAL A 78 4.76 4.42 -7.25
C VAL A 78 4.11 4.44 -5.87
N TRP A 79 3.28 3.45 -5.54
CA TRP A 79 2.62 3.40 -4.24
C TRP A 79 3.59 3.11 -3.10
N LEU A 80 4.58 2.25 -3.32
CA LEU A 80 5.67 2.03 -2.37
C LEU A 80 6.39 3.35 -2.07
N ALA A 81 6.78 4.09 -3.10
CA ALA A 81 7.46 5.38 -2.94
C ALA A 81 6.59 6.41 -2.21
N ILE A 82 5.29 6.48 -2.52
CA ILE A 82 4.35 7.38 -1.82
C ILE A 82 4.28 7.02 -0.33
N ASN A 83 4.13 5.74 0.01
CA ASN A 83 4.01 5.32 1.41
C ASN A 83 5.28 5.61 2.20
N TRP A 84 6.45 5.27 1.66
CA TRP A 84 7.73 5.63 2.29
C TRP A 84 7.92 7.15 2.41
N ALA A 85 7.54 7.92 1.40
CA ALA A 85 7.66 9.39 1.45
C ALA A 85 6.77 9.99 2.55
N LEU A 86 5.53 9.52 2.68
CA LEU A 86 4.60 9.98 3.72
C LEU A 86 5.05 9.53 5.11
N ASP A 87 5.62 8.33 5.25
CA ASP A 87 6.21 7.91 6.51
C ASP A 87 7.38 8.80 6.92
N VAL A 88 8.33 9.04 6.02
CA VAL A 88 9.47 9.92 6.32
C VAL A 88 9.01 11.34 6.66
N ALA A 89 7.98 11.84 5.98
CA ALA A 89 7.46 13.19 6.20
C ALA A 89 6.61 13.32 7.48
N VAL A 90 5.88 12.28 7.88
CA VAL A 90 4.86 12.35 8.93
C VAL A 90 5.06 11.31 10.03
N LEU A 91 5.14 10.03 9.67
CA LEU A 91 5.15 8.95 10.65
C LEU A 91 6.46 8.87 11.44
N LEU A 92 7.61 8.98 10.77
CA LEU A 92 8.94 8.89 11.39
C LEU A 92 9.15 10.02 12.43
N PRO A 93 8.85 11.30 12.12
CA PRO A 93 8.93 12.37 13.11
C PRO A 93 7.94 12.19 14.26
N LEU A 94 6.75 11.65 13.98
CA LEU A 94 5.70 11.45 14.98
C LEU A 94 6.02 10.29 15.93
N SER A 95 6.60 9.21 15.43
CA SER A 95 6.89 8.00 16.22
C SER A 95 8.19 8.08 17.01
N GLY A 96 9.11 8.98 16.63
CA GLY A 96 10.43 9.08 17.23
C GLY A 96 11.33 7.87 16.97
N MET A 97 10.95 6.98 16.04
CA MET A 97 11.71 5.78 15.70
C MET A 97 12.96 6.12 14.90
N ASP A 98 14.04 5.36 15.11
CA ASP A 98 15.15 5.37 14.17
C ASP A 98 14.80 4.64 12.86
N ILE A 99 15.60 4.88 11.81
CA ILE A 99 15.36 4.33 10.46
C ILE A 99 15.39 2.80 10.44
N GLY A 100 16.25 2.17 11.24
CA GLY A 100 16.37 0.71 11.31
C GLY A 100 15.14 0.07 11.95
N ALA A 101 14.70 0.61 13.09
CA ALA A 101 13.47 0.22 13.75
C ALA A 101 12.26 0.42 12.84
N TYR A 102 12.16 1.58 12.17
CA TYR A 102 11.09 1.85 11.21
C TYR A 102 11.06 0.84 10.07
N MET A 103 12.21 0.53 9.45
CA MET A 103 12.27 -0.42 8.35
C MET A 103 11.87 -1.83 8.79
N GLY A 104 12.34 -2.28 9.96
CA GLY A 104 12.02 -3.59 10.50
C GLY A 104 10.55 -3.75 10.87
N GLU A 105 9.91 -2.69 11.37
CA GLU A 105 8.54 -2.77 11.88
C GLU A 105 7.47 -2.35 10.89
N ILE A 106 7.78 -1.45 9.94
CA ILE A 106 6.81 -0.79 9.07
C ILE A 106 7.31 -0.79 7.62
N GLY A 107 8.47 -0.21 7.35
CA GLY A 107 8.95 0.08 6.00
C GLY A 107 8.97 -1.14 5.06
N LEU A 108 9.44 -2.29 5.55
CA LEU A 108 9.48 -3.54 4.77
C LEU A 108 8.09 -4.10 4.42
N ARG A 109 7.06 -3.81 5.23
CA ARG A 109 5.70 -4.31 5.01
C ARG A 109 5.07 -3.72 3.75
N TYR A 110 5.50 -2.53 3.33
CA TYR A 110 5.04 -1.93 2.08
C TYR A 110 5.49 -2.69 0.83
N LEU A 111 6.49 -3.58 0.91
CA LEU A 111 6.85 -4.47 -0.21
C LEU A 111 5.71 -5.40 -0.63
N MET A 112 4.72 -5.63 0.24
CA MET A 112 3.50 -6.33 -0.16
C MET A 112 2.78 -5.63 -1.31
N ILE A 113 2.83 -4.30 -1.41
CA ILE A 113 2.15 -3.54 -2.47
C ILE A 113 2.64 -3.94 -3.86
N PRO A 114 3.95 -3.83 -4.20
CA PRO A 114 4.43 -4.27 -5.50
C PRO A 114 4.29 -5.78 -5.72
N ILE A 115 4.43 -6.61 -4.68
CA ILE A 115 4.24 -8.06 -4.79
C ILE A 115 2.80 -8.38 -5.24
N ILE A 116 1.80 -7.81 -4.57
CA ILE A 116 0.39 -8.02 -4.89
C ILE A 116 0.06 -7.42 -6.27
N ALA A 117 0.52 -6.20 -6.57
CA ALA A 117 0.23 -5.53 -7.84
C ALA A 117 0.80 -6.28 -9.04
N VAL A 118 2.06 -6.74 -8.96
CA VAL A 118 2.69 -7.55 -10.00
C VAL A 118 2.02 -8.92 -10.10
N GLY A 119 1.68 -9.55 -8.97
CA GLY A 119 0.96 -10.83 -8.95
C GLY A 119 -0.39 -10.76 -9.66
N ILE A 120 -1.19 -9.74 -9.38
CA ILE A 120 -2.46 -9.47 -10.08
C ILE A 120 -2.22 -9.21 -11.57
N GLY A 121 -1.18 -8.41 -11.91
CA GLY A 121 -0.81 -8.15 -13.29
C GLY A 121 -0.43 -9.42 -14.06
N TYR A 122 0.34 -10.31 -13.45
CA TYR A 122 0.71 -11.59 -14.02
C TYR A 122 -0.52 -12.48 -14.25
N ALA A 123 -1.39 -12.62 -13.24
CA ALA A 123 -2.61 -13.41 -13.35
C ALA A 123 -3.53 -12.91 -14.47
N ALA A 124 -3.70 -11.58 -14.60
CA ALA A 124 -4.49 -10.96 -15.65
C ALA A 124 -3.90 -11.21 -17.05
N GLU A 125 -2.58 -11.15 -17.20
CA GLU A 125 -1.91 -11.43 -18.48
C GLU A 125 -2.11 -12.88 -18.92
N GLN A 126 -1.96 -13.84 -18.00
CA GLN A 126 -2.20 -15.25 -18.29
C GLN A 126 -3.66 -15.52 -18.68
N ALA A 127 -4.61 -14.91 -17.99
CA ALA A 127 -6.04 -15.04 -18.29
C ALA A 127 -6.42 -14.52 -19.69
N VAL A 128 -5.71 -13.52 -20.20
CA VAL A 128 -5.90 -13.02 -21.57
C VAL A 128 -5.21 -13.92 -22.60
N ARG A 129 -3.98 -14.36 -22.33
CA ARG A 129 -3.23 -15.24 -23.25
C ARG A 129 -3.89 -16.60 -23.43
N GLY A 130 -4.44 -17.20 -22.38
CA GLY A 130 -5.15 -18.49 -22.45
C GLY A 130 -6.52 -18.45 -23.15
N ARG A 131 -6.99 -17.27 -23.58
CA ARG A 131 -8.25 -17.08 -24.32
C ARG A 131 -8.04 -16.81 -25.83
N GLY A 132 -6.81 -16.66 -26.28
CA GLY A 132 -6.44 -16.54 -27.69
C GLY A 132 -5.94 -17.86 -28.24
#